data_AF-A0A530Y8K2-F1
#
_entry.id   AF-A0A530Y8K2-F1
#
_cell.length_a   1.000
_cell.length_b   1.000
_cell.length_c   1.000
_cell.angle_alpha   90.00
_cell.angle_beta   90.00
_cell.angle_gamma   90.00
#
_symmetry.space_group_name_H-M   'P 1'
#
loop_
_entity.id
_entity.type
_entity.pdbx_description
1 polymer ?
#
loop_
_entity_poly.entity_id
_entity_poly.type
_entity_poly.pdbx_seq_one_letter_code
_entity_poly.pdbx_strand_id
1 'polypeptide(L)'
;PPSLENVGKAAWIGLAYVSLFSMLIGFVFWYRGLAQGGIAAVGQLQLLQPFFGLGLAAMLLHEQVSPAMIAVTAAVVLCVVGAKKYAR
;
A
#
# COMPACT_ATOMS: atom_id res chain seq x y z
N PRO A 1 22.23 -16.99 -1.73
CA PRO A 1 23.37 -16.47 -0.93
C PRO A 1 24.25 -17.62 -0.43
N PRO A 2 25.58 -17.46 -0.40
CA PRO A 2 26.50 -18.52 -0.01
C PRO A 2 26.46 -18.88 1.49
N SER A 3 25.92 -18.03 2.37
CA SER A 3 25.60 -18.37 3.76
C SER A 3 24.52 -17.44 4.35
N LEU A 4 23.79 -17.90 5.37
CA LEU A 4 22.81 -17.11 6.13
C LEU A 4 23.39 -16.51 7.42
N GLU A 5 24.65 -16.80 7.73
CA GLU A 5 25.32 -16.39 8.97
C GLU A 5 25.38 -14.86 9.16
N ASN A 6 25.39 -14.11 8.05
CA ASN A 6 25.42 -12.65 8.06
C ASN A 6 24.03 -11.99 8.06
N VAL A 7 22.94 -12.77 8.12
CA VAL A 7 21.58 -12.20 8.19
C VAL A 7 21.31 -11.74 9.62
N GLY A 8 21.36 -10.43 9.84
CA GLY A 8 21.14 -9.83 11.14
C GLY A 8 19.75 -10.12 11.73
N LYS A 9 19.64 -10.13 13.06
CA LYS A 9 18.38 -10.38 13.80
C LYS A 9 17.23 -9.48 13.33
N ALA A 10 17.52 -8.21 13.03
CA ALA A 10 16.51 -7.27 12.53
C ALA A 10 15.88 -7.71 11.20
N ALA A 11 16.65 -8.33 10.30
CA ALA A 11 16.13 -8.83 9.03
C ALA A 11 15.18 -10.02 9.25
N TRP A 12 15.53 -10.93 10.17
CA TRP A 12 14.65 -12.04 10.54
C TRP A 12 13.35 -11.57 11.20
N ILE A 13 13.43 -10.59 12.10
CA ILE A 13 12.26 -9.98 12.74
C ILE A 13 11.40 -9.27 11.69
N GLY A 14 12.02 -8.50 10.79
CA GLY A 14 11.32 -7.84 9.68
C GLY A 14 10.61 -8.84 8.76
N LEU A 15 11.27 -9.96 8.43
CA LEU A 15 10.68 -11.03 7.64
C LEU A 15 9.47 -11.66 8.35
N ALA A 16 9.60 -11.99 9.64
CA ALA A 16 8.50 -12.52 10.44
C ALA A 16 7.33 -11.53 10.50
N TYR A 17 7.61 -10.25 10.71
CA TYR A 17 6.60 -9.20 10.77
C TYR A 17 5.85 -9.04 9.43
N VAL A 18 6.59 -8.88 8.32
CA VAL A 18 6.00 -8.66 6.99
C VAL A 18 5.20 -9.89 6.53
N SER A 19 5.70 -11.09 6.77
CA SER A 19 5.00 -12.32 6.35
C SER A 19 3.74 -12.61 7.17
N LEU A 20 3.79 -12.43 8.50
CA LEU A 20 2.65 -12.75 9.38
C LEU A 20 1.60 -11.64 9.39
N PHE A 21 1.99 -10.39 9.63
CA PHE A 21 1.03 -9.30 9.81
C PHE A 21 0.59 -8.70 8.47
N SER A 22 1.55 -8.29 7.64
CA SER A 22 1.23 -7.59 6.38
C SER A 22 0.65 -8.53 5.33
N MET A 23 1.22 -9.73 5.21
CA MET A 23 0.71 -10.75 4.29
C MET A 23 -0.37 -11.60 4.96
N LEU A 24 -0.03 -12.60 5.78
CA LEU A 24 -1.01 -13.61 6.22
C LEU A 24 -2.28 -13.02 6.87
N ILE A 25 -2.11 -12.25 7.95
CA ILE A 25 -3.23 -11.65 8.70
C ILE A 25 -3.91 -10.56 7.86
N GLY A 26 -3.12 -9.70 7.22
CA GLY A 26 -3.64 -8.67 6.32
C GLY A 26 -4.54 -9.22 5.22
N PHE A 27 -4.17 -10.37 4.62
CA PHE A 27 -4.96 -11.04 3.59
C PHE A 27 -6.32 -11.53 4.13
N VAL A 28 -6.41 -11.98 5.38
CA VAL A 28 -7.70 -12.36 5.97
C VAL A 28 -8.66 -11.16 5.98
N PHE A 29 -8.20 -10.00 6.46
CA PHE A 29 -9.01 -8.78 6.45
C PHE A 29 -9.32 -8.31 5.03
N TRP A 30 -8.35 -8.41 4.12
CA TRP A 30 -8.52 -8.05 2.72
C TRP A 30 -9.62 -8.88 2.05
N TYR A 31 -9.56 -10.21 2.17
CA TYR A 31 -10.58 -11.09 1.60
C TYR A 31 -11.95 -10.88 2.23
N ARG A 32 -12.02 -10.66 3.55
CA ARG A 32 -13.29 -10.32 4.20
C ARG A 32 -13.84 -8.99 3.70
N GLY A 33 -12.99 -7.98 3.52
CA GLY A 33 -13.37 -6.69 2.96
C GLY A 33 -13.89 -6.81 1.52
N LEU A 34 -13.23 -7.62 0.69
CA LEU A 34 -13.70 -7.92 -0.67
C LEU A 34 -15.05 -8.66 -0.65
N ALA A 35 -15.23 -9.63 0.24
CA ALA A 35 -16.48 -10.38 0.35
C ALA A 35 -17.65 -9.51 0.83
N GLN A 36 -17.40 -8.54 1.71
CA GLN A 36 -18.43 -7.64 2.26
C GLN A 36 -18.73 -6.43 1.38
N GLY A 37 -17.69 -5.76 0.87
CA GLY A 37 -17.81 -4.50 0.12
C GLY A 37 -17.78 -4.66 -1.41
N GLY A 38 -17.42 -5.85 -1.90
CA GLY A 38 -17.24 -6.10 -3.33
C GLY A 38 -15.95 -5.49 -3.89
N ILE A 39 -15.41 -6.11 -4.94
CA ILE A 39 -14.11 -5.74 -5.53
C ILE A 39 -14.10 -4.28 -6.00
N ALA A 40 -15.19 -3.81 -6.60
CA ALA A 40 -15.26 -2.45 -7.14
C ALA A 40 -15.17 -1.36 -6.07
N ALA A 41 -15.81 -1.52 -4.91
CA ALA A 41 -15.77 -0.51 -3.85
C ALA A 41 -14.43 -0.52 -3.12
N VAL A 42 -13.92 -1.71 -2.79
CA VAL A 42 -12.62 -1.86 -2.12
C VAL A 42 -11.48 -1.37 -3.03
N GLY A 43 -11.55 -1.59 -4.34
CA GLY A 43 -10.61 -1.04 -5.31
C GLY A 43 -10.61 0.50 -5.35
N GLN A 44 -11.75 1.16 -5.09
CA GLN A 44 -11.76 2.62 -4.95
C GLN A 44 -11.12 3.07 -3.64
N LEU A 45 -11.31 2.35 -2.54
CA LEU A 45 -10.63 2.65 -1.27
C LEU A 45 -9.11 2.60 -1.44
N GLN A 46 -8.58 1.68 -2.26
CA GLN A 46 -7.14 1.66 -2.57
C GLN A 46 -6.63 2.90 -3.31
N LEU A 47 -7.47 3.68 -3.98
CA LEU A 47 -7.03 4.95 -4.57
C LEU A 47 -6.61 5.98 -3.51
N LEU A 48 -7.00 5.76 -2.24
CA LEU A 48 -6.52 6.55 -1.12
C LEU A 48 -5.13 6.08 -0.62
N GLN A 49 -4.73 4.85 -0.93
CA GLN A 49 -3.47 4.25 -0.43
C GLN A 49 -2.23 5.08 -0.76
N PRO A 50 -2.06 5.64 -1.98
CA PRO A 50 -0.90 6.49 -2.28
C PRO A 50 -0.79 7.72 -1.37
N PHE A 51 -1.91 8.36 -1.03
CA PHE A 51 -1.91 9.53 -0.14
C PHE A 51 -1.54 9.14 1.29
N PHE A 52 -2.12 8.05 1.79
CA PHE A 52 -1.74 7.53 3.11
C PHE A 52 -0.29 7.07 3.13
N GLY A 53 0.22 6.47 2.05
CA GLY A 53 1.61 6.08 1.90
C GLY A 53 2.55 7.27 2.02
N LEU A 54 2.31 8.34 1.26
CA LEU A 54 3.09 9.59 1.35
C LEU A 54 2.98 10.24 2.74
N GLY A 55 1.77 10.32 3.30
CA GLY A 55 1.55 10.88 4.63
C GLY A 55 2.29 10.10 5.72
N LEU A 56 2.23 8.77 5.69
CA LEU A 56 2.94 7.91 6.63
C LEU A 56 4.46 8.00 6.44
N ALA A 57 4.96 8.08 5.21
CA ALA A 57 6.39 8.29 4.95
C ALA A 57 6.88 9.62 5.54
N ALA A 58 6.13 10.70 5.35
CA ALA A 58 6.45 12.00 5.95
C ALA A 58 6.39 11.97 7.49
N MET A 59 5.38 11.32 8.07
CA MET A 59 5.16 11.34 9.52
C MET A 59 6.09 10.38 10.28
N LEU A 60 6.33 9.18 9.76
CA LEU A 60 7.06 8.12 10.46
C LEU A 60 8.52 8.01 10.04
N LEU A 61 8.83 8.23 8.75
CA LEU A 61 10.19 8.15 8.22
C LEU A 61 10.82 9.54 8.04
N HIS A 62 10.05 10.61 8.27
CA HIS A 62 10.48 12.00 8.06
C HIS A 62 10.99 12.28 6.64
N GLU A 63 10.46 11.53 5.65
CA GLU A 63 10.81 11.74 4.25
C GLU A 63 10.18 13.03 3.72
N GLN A 64 10.92 13.73 2.85
CA GLN A 64 10.40 14.93 2.21
C GLN A 64 9.41 14.57 1.09
N VAL A 65 8.13 14.75 1.38
CA VAL A 65 7.07 14.64 0.37
C VAL A 65 7.05 15.92 -0.45
N SER A 66 7.57 15.84 -1.68
CA SER A 66 7.59 17.00 -2.57
C SER A 66 6.18 17.31 -3.10
N PRO A 67 5.88 18.58 -3.41
CA PRO A 67 4.62 18.95 -4.06
C PRO A 67 4.37 18.18 -5.37
N ALA A 68 5.44 17.79 -6.08
CA ALA A 68 5.34 16.98 -7.28
C ALA A 68 4.81 15.56 -7.02
N MET A 69 5.19 14.92 -5.91
CA MET A 69 4.67 13.59 -5.54
C MET A 69 3.16 13.62 -5.30
N ILE A 70 2.69 14.67 -4.63
CA ILE A 70 1.24 14.88 -4.38
C ILE A 70 0.52 15.14 -5.71
N ALA A 71 1.07 16.02 -6.55
CA ALA A 71 0.47 16.35 -7.85
C ALA A 71 0.36 15.13 -8.77
N VAL A 72 1.41 14.31 -8.87
CA VAL A 72 1.40 13.07 -9.67
C VAL A 72 0.40 12.07 -9.10
N THR A 73 0.36 11.91 -7.77
CA THR A 73 -0.61 11.03 -7.12
C THR A 73 -2.04 11.46 -7.43
N ALA A 74 -2.34 12.75 -7.32
CA ALA A 74 -3.65 13.29 -7.69
C ALA A 74 -3.95 13.10 -9.18
N ALA A 75 -2.98 13.32 -10.07
CA ALA A 75 -3.13 13.11 -11.51
C ALA A 75 -3.47 11.65 -11.84
N VAL A 76 -2.76 10.68 -11.25
CA VAL A 76 -3.05 9.24 -11.44
C VAL A 76 -4.48 8.92 -11.00
N VAL A 77 -4.92 9.43 -9.84
CA VAL A 77 -6.28 9.23 -9.35
C VAL A 77 -7.31 9.84 -10.30
N LEU A 78 -7.07 11.05 -10.82
CA LEU A 78 -7.93 11.68 -11.82
C LEU A 78 -8.00 10.86 -13.12
N CYS A 79 -6.86 10.32 -13.59
CA CYS A 79 -6.81 9.43 -14.75
C CYS A 79 -7.63 8.16 -14.52
N VAL A 80 -7.51 7.52 -13.35
CA VAL A 80 -8.29 6.30 -13.03
C VAL A 80 -9.78 6.62 -12.93
N VAL A 81 -10.16 7.73 -12.30
CA VAL A 81 -11.56 8.18 -12.23
C VAL A 81 -12.11 8.48 -13.62
N GLY A 82 -11.32 9.15 -14.47
CA GLY A 82 -11.65 9.40 -15.87
C GLY A 82 -11.85 8.09 -16.63
N ALA A 83 -10.85 7.20 -16.63
CA ALA A 83 -10.93 5.90 -17.30
C ALA A 83 -12.16 5.09 -16.84
N LYS A 84 -12.43 5.05 -15.53
CA LYS A 84 -13.64 4.39 -14.98
C LYS A 84 -14.94 5.04 -15.47
N LYS A 85 -14.97 6.35 -15.64
CA LYS A 85 -16.15 7.09 -16.15
C LYS A 85 -16.42 6.79 -17.62
N TYR A 86 -15.37 6.62 -18.44
CA TYR A 86 -15.48 6.39 -19.89
C TYR A 86 -15.43 4.91 -20.30
N ALA A 87 -15.14 3.99 -19.37
CA ALA A 87 -15.22 2.54 -19.59
C ALA A 87 -16.64 1.96 -19.47
N ARG A 88 -17.65 2.83 -19.31
CA ARG A 88 -19.08 2.51 -19.43
C ARG A 88 -19.55 2.83 -20.83
#